data_AF-A0A7X4DW58-F1
#
_entry.id   AF-A0A7X4DW58-F1
#
_cell.length_a   1.000
_cell.length_b   1.000
_cell.length_c   1.000
_cell.angle_alpha   90.00
_cell.angle_beta   90.00
_cell.angle_gamma   90.00
#
_symmetry.space_group_name_H-M   'P 1'
#
loop_
_entity.id
_entity.type
_entity.pdbx_description
1 polymer ?
#
loop_
_entity_poly.entity_id
_entity_poly.type
_entity_poly.pdbx_seq_one_letter_code
_entity_poly.pdbx_strand_id
1 'polypeptide(L)'
;TVSVHDEDALVAVEVCDDGPGIATQDLDRVFERFYKAEHSRADEGAGLGLAIVKHLVQAHGGTVAARNEAGRGAAMTVRLPKRFVGREPHVPGQG
;
A
#
# COMPACT_ATOMS: atom_id res chain seq x y z
N THR A 1 6.87 6.39 11.82
CA THR A 1 6.43 7.76 11.46
C THR A 1 5.35 7.72 10.41
N VAL A 2 4.44 8.69 10.40
CA VAL A 2 3.45 8.89 9.32
C VAL A 2 3.58 10.33 8.81
N SER A 3 3.62 10.51 7.49
CA SER A 3 3.68 11.83 6.84
C SER A 3 2.72 11.90 5.66
N VAL A 4 2.27 13.11 5.35
CA VAL A 4 1.36 13.39 4.24
C VAL A 4 1.99 14.47 3.37
N HIS A 5 2.03 14.23 2.06
CA HIS A 5 2.58 15.14 1.07
C HIS A 5 1.50 15.46 0.04
N ASP A 6 1.34 16.75 -0.24
CA ASP A 6 0.49 17.23 -1.31
C ASP A 6 1.26 17.13 -2.63
N GLU A 7 0.81 16.27 -3.55
CA GLU A 7 1.34 16.16 -4.93
C GLU A 7 0.24 16.69 -5.88
N ASP A 8 0.54 17.39 -6.97
CA ASP A 8 -0.46 18.13 -7.80
C ASP A 8 -1.92 17.60 -7.77
N ALA A 9 -2.17 16.44 -8.39
CA ALA A 9 -3.49 15.79 -8.44
C ALA A 9 -3.67 14.68 -7.38
N LEU A 10 -2.65 14.37 -6.59
CA LEU A 10 -2.57 13.21 -5.70
C LEU A 10 -2.27 13.60 -4.25
N VAL A 11 -2.71 12.82 -3.29
CA VAL A 11 -2.19 12.89 -1.91
C VAL A 11 -1.32 11.67 -1.68
N ALA A 12 -0.09 11.89 -1.23
CA ALA A 12 0.83 10.82 -0.86
C ALA A 12 0.87 10.69 0.67
N VAL A 13 0.52 9.51 1.19
CA VAL A 13 0.64 9.17 2.60
C VAL A 13 1.78 8.17 2.72
N GLU A 14 2.80 8.52 3.49
CA GLU A 14 3.95 7.66 3.74
C GLU A 14 3.98 7.21 5.20
N VAL A 15 4.08 5.90 5.38
CA VAL A 15 4.21 5.25 6.70
C VAL A 15 5.58 4.58 6.75
N CYS A 16 6.45 5.04 7.64
CA CYS A 16 7.77 4.49 7.87
C CYS A 16 7.82 3.73 9.20
N ASP A 17 8.43 2.56 9.20
CA ASP A 17 8.81 1.83 10.42
C ASP A 17 10.31 1.96 10.71
N ASP A 18 10.70 1.51 11.90
CA ASP A 18 12.10 1.46 12.36
C ASP A 18 12.60 -0.01 12.43
N GLY A 19 11.99 -0.89 11.63
CA GLY A 19 12.35 -2.30 11.53
C GLY A 19 13.60 -2.54 10.66
N PRO A 20 13.90 -3.80 10.32
CA PRO A 20 15.09 -4.16 9.53
C PRO A 20 14.97 -3.81 8.03
N GLY A 21 13.82 -3.29 7.59
CA GLY A 21 13.51 -3.11 6.17
C GLY A 21 13.07 -4.41 5.49
N ILE A 22 12.95 -4.34 4.16
CA ILE A 22 12.47 -5.43 3.30
C ILE A 22 13.59 -5.80 2.33
N ALA A 23 13.84 -7.09 2.10
CA ALA A 23 14.81 -7.50 1.10
C ALA A 23 14.40 -6.95 -0.28
N THR A 24 15.35 -6.47 -1.09
CA THR A 24 15.04 -5.80 -2.36
C THR A 24 14.14 -6.62 -3.29
N GLN A 25 14.35 -7.94 -3.34
CA GLN A 25 13.56 -8.91 -4.11
C GLN A 25 12.10 -9.07 -3.63
N ASP A 26 11.81 -8.62 -2.41
CA ASP A 26 10.51 -8.75 -1.76
C ASP A 26 9.67 -7.47 -1.87
N LEU A 27 10.25 -6.32 -2.22
CA LEU A 27 9.58 -5.01 -2.19
C LEU A 27 8.28 -4.97 -3.00
N ASP A 28 8.21 -5.67 -4.14
CA ASP A 28 6.98 -5.78 -4.93
C ASP A 28 6.04 -6.88 -4.39
N ARG A 29 6.63 -7.94 -3.83
CA ARG A 29 5.94 -9.17 -3.40
C ARG A 29 5.24 -9.02 -2.06
N VAL A 30 5.65 -8.07 -1.22
CA VAL A 30 5.00 -7.80 0.08
C VAL A 30 3.50 -7.46 -0.04
N PHE A 31 3.03 -7.08 -1.23
CA PHE A 31 1.61 -6.84 -1.49
C PHE A 31 0.85 -8.05 -2.09
N GLU A 32 1.51 -9.20 -2.26
CA GLU A 32 0.86 -10.44 -2.68
C GLU A 32 0.10 -11.07 -1.49
N ARG A 33 -1.04 -11.70 -1.77
CA ARG A 33 -1.81 -12.42 -0.75
C ARG A 33 -1.01 -13.61 -0.26
N PHE A 34 -1.01 -13.82 1.06
CA PHE A 34 -0.30 -14.91 1.73
C PHE A 34 1.23 -14.81 1.64
N TYR A 35 1.78 -13.71 1.12
CA TYR A 35 3.22 -13.51 1.10
C TYR A 35 3.73 -13.18 2.50
N LYS A 36 4.84 -13.83 2.87
CA LYS A 36 5.59 -13.58 4.08
C LYS A 36 7.08 -13.57 3.75
N ALA A 37 7.73 -12.43 3.94
CA ALA A 37 9.19 -12.31 3.86
C ALA A 37 9.85 -13.22 4.92
N GLU A 38 11.08 -13.68 4.66
CA GLU A 38 11.78 -14.63 5.54
C GLU A 38 11.92 -14.13 6.99
N HIS A 39 12.18 -12.83 7.18
CA HIS A 39 12.31 -12.22 8.50
C HIS A 39 10.98 -12.08 9.26
N SER A 40 9.83 -12.20 8.59
CA SER A 40 8.50 -12.12 9.19
C SER A 40 7.82 -13.50 9.31
N ARG A 41 8.56 -14.60 9.11
CA ARG A 41 7.98 -15.95 9.22
C ARG A 41 7.59 -16.33 10.64
N ALA A 42 8.25 -15.76 11.64
CA ALA A 42 7.93 -15.92 13.06
C ALA A 42 6.73 -15.08 13.54
N ASP A 43 6.31 -14.05 12.80
CA ASP A 43 5.17 -13.20 13.18
C ASP A 43 3.81 -13.85 12.89
N GLU A 44 2.88 -13.62 13.81
CA GLU A 44 1.47 -13.99 13.70
C GLU A 44 0.77 -13.15 12.62
N GLY A 45 0.34 -13.80 11.54
CA GLY A 45 -0.39 -13.13 10.47
C GLY A 45 -0.44 -13.93 9.18
N ALA A 46 -1.61 -13.96 8.52
CA ALA A 46 -1.82 -14.71 7.29
C ALA A 46 -1.20 -14.05 6.04
N GLY A 47 -0.46 -12.94 6.16
CA GLY A 47 0.07 -12.19 5.00
C GLY A 47 -1.03 -11.54 4.16
N LEU A 48 -2.10 -11.06 4.78
CA LEU A 48 -3.25 -10.47 4.07
C LEU A 48 -3.30 -8.93 4.14
N GLY A 49 -2.70 -8.32 5.16
CA GLY A 49 -2.84 -6.88 5.43
C GLY A 49 -2.44 -6.00 4.24
N LEU A 50 -1.21 -6.14 3.74
CA LEU A 50 -0.71 -5.33 2.62
C LEU A 50 -1.42 -5.65 1.30
N ALA A 51 -1.86 -6.89 1.09
CA ALA A 51 -2.66 -7.26 -0.07
C ALA A 51 -4.05 -6.58 -0.05
N ILE A 52 -4.67 -6.44 1.13
CA ILE A 52 -5.91 -5.68 1.32
C ILE A 52 -5.65 -4.19 1.03
N VAL A 53 -4.55 -3.62 1.55
CA VAL A 53 -4.17 -2.23 1.27
C VAL A 53 -4.02 -1.99 -0.22
N LYS A 54 -3.26 -2.83 -0.95
CA LYS A 54 -3.10 -2.70 -2.40
C LYS A 54 -4.44 -2.74 -3.12
N HIS A 55 -5.32 -3.66 -2.76
CA HIS A 55 -6.64 -3.75 -3.37
C HIS A 55 -7.49 -2.50 -3.12
N LEU A 56 -7.54 -2.01 -1.88
CA LEU A 56 -8.30 -0.80 -1.53
C LEU A 56 -7.75 0.42 -2.25
N VAL A 57 -6.43 0.61 -2.25
CA VAL A 57 -5.79 1.75 -2.93
C VAL A 57 -6.08 1.73 -4.43
N GLN A 58 -5.98 0.56 -5.07
CA GLN A 58 -6.32 0.40 -6.48
C GLN A 58 -7.80 0.66 -6.78
N ALA A 59 -8.71 0.22 -5.89
CA ALA A 59 -10.14 0.48 -6.03
C ALA A 59 -10.49 1.98 -5.97
N HIS A 60 -9.65 2.79 -5.33
CA HIS A 60 -9.76 4.25 -5.29
C HIS A 60 -8.97 4.95 -6.42
N GLY A 61 -8.45 4.21 -7.40
CA GLY A 61 -7.67 4.76 -8.51
C GLY A 61 -6.26 5.21 -8.13
N GLY A 62 -5.74 4.71 -7.00
CA GLY A 62 -4.42 5.04 -6.49
C GLY A 62 -3.37 3.95 -6.72
N THR A 63 -2.19 4.20 -6.15
CA THR A 63 -1.04 3.27 -6.16
C THR A 63 -0.44 3.11 -4.78
N VAL A 64 0.11 1.94 -4.47
CA VAL A 64 0.90 1.72 -3.25
C VAL A 64 2.26 1.12 -3.63
N ALA A 65 3.31 1.55 -2.94
CA ALA A 65 4.68 1.04 -3.14
C ALA A 65 5.41 0.90 -1.79
N ALA A 66 6.38 -0.02 -1.75
CA ALA A 66 7.30 -0.19 -0.64
C ALA A 66 8.71 0.24 -1.06
N ARG A 67 9.44 0.89 -0.14
CA ARG A 67 10.86 1.22 -0.29
C ARG A 67 11.56 1.07 1.07
N ASN A 68 12.86 0.83 1.09
CA ASN A 68 13.63 0.98 2.33
C ASN A 68 14.10 2.42 2.48
N GLU A 69 14.17 2.89 3.72
CA GLU A 69 14.75 4.18 4.05
C GLU A 69 16.16 4.03 4.62
N ALA A 70 17.09 4.89 4.16
CA ALA A 70 18.46 4.84 4.61
C ALA A 70 18.55 5.14 6.12
N GLY A 71 19.05 4.16 6.89
CA GLY A 71 19.17 4.28 8.35
C GLY A 71 17.85 4.12 9.11
N ARG A 72 16.77 3.66 8.45
CA ARG A 72 15.47 3.29 9.04
C ARG A 72 15.00 1.94 8.49
N GLY A 73 13.78 1.55 8.82
CA GLY A 73 13.14 0.36 8.28
C GLY A 73 12.46 0.59 6.94
N ALA A 74 11.30 -0.01 6.74
CA ALA A 74 10.55 0.10 5.51
C ALA A 74 9.64 1.34 5.50
N ALA A 75 9.41 1.87 4.31
CA ALA A 75 8.45 2.94 4.04
C ALA A 75 7.42 2.45 3.03
N MET A 76 6.14 2.58 3.39
CA MET A 76 4.99 2.29 2.55
C MET A 76 4.38 3.61 2.10
N THR A 77 4.35 3.85 0.79
CA THR A 77 3.76 5.08 0.23
C THR A 77 2.47 4.75 -0.51
N VAL A 78 1.35 5.29 -0.04
CA VAL A 78 0.04 5.26 -0.70
C VAL A 78 -0.18 6.58 -1.41
N ARG A 79 -0.53 6.55 -2.70
CA ARG A 79 -0.93 7.72 -3.48
C ARG A 79 -2.37 7.58 -3.92
N LEU A 80 -3.19 8.59 -3.65
CA LEU A 80 -4.62 8.62 -3.99
C LEU A 80 -4.96 9.91 -4.75
N PRO A 81 -5.87 9.88 -5.73
CA PRO A 81 -6.40 11.10 -6.34
C PRO A 81 -7.07 12.01 -5.31
N LYS A 82 -6.80 13.33 -5.35
CA LYS A 82 -7.45 14.33 -4.49
C LYS A 82 -8.95 14.47 -4.78
N ARG A 83 -9.34 14.21 -6.02
CA ARG A 83 -10.74 14.16 -6.45
C ARG A 83 -11.13 12.73 -6.73
N PHE A 84 -12.10 12.24 -5.97
CA PHE A 84 -12.77 10.99 -6.27
C PHE A 84 -13.72 11.22 -7.45
N VAL A 85 -13.36 10.74 -8.64
CA VAL A 85 -14.32 10.58 -9.73
C VAL A 85 -15.01 9.25 -9.47
N GLY A 86 -16.09 9.30 -8.68
CA GLY A 86 -16.86 8.10 -8.38
C GLY A 86 -17.32 7.44 -9.67
N ARG A 87 -17.17 6.12 -9.77
CA ARG A 87 -17.86 5.33 -10.78
C ARG A 87 -19.35 5.65 -10.67
N GLU A 88 -20.00 6.00 -11.78
CA GLU A 88 -21.45 6.22 -11.78
C GLU A 88 -22.13 5.02 -11.10
N PRO A 89 -23.10 5.25 -10.19
CA PRO A 89 -23.80 4.14 -9.56
C PRO A 89 -24.43 3.28 -10.66
N HIS A 90 -24.04 2.00 -10.71
CA HIS A 90 -24.74 1.03 -11.52
C HIS A 90 -26.16 0.90 -10.96
N VAL A 91 -27.16 1.31 -11.72
CA VAL A 91 -28.57 1.09 -11.41
C VAL A 91 -28.93 -0.29 -11.97
N PRO A 92 -29.05 -1.35 -11.14
CA PRO A 92 -29.54 -2.64 -11.61
C PRO A 92 -31.03 -2.49 -11.98
N GLY A 93 -31.39 -2.82 -13.23
CA GLY A 93 -32.80 -2.91 -13.65
C GLY A 93 -33.24 -2.08 -14.86
N GLN A 94 -32.33 -1.62 -15.73
CA GLN A 94 -32.72 -1.19 -17.09
C GLN A 94 -32.23 -2.24 -18.11
N GLY A 95 -33.17 -3.09 -18.52
CA GLY A 95 -33.00 -4.18 -19.49
C GLY A 95 -34.18 -5.13 -19.42
#